data_AF-A0A1V4V605-F1
#
_entry.id   AF-A0A1V4V605-F1
#
_cell.length_a   1.000
_cell.length_b   1.000
_cell.length_c   1.000
_cell.angle_alpha   90.00
_cell.angle_beta   90.00
_cell.angle_gamma   90.00
#
_symmetry.space_group_name_H-M   'P 1'
#
loop_
_entity.id
_entity.type
_entity.pdbx_description
1 polymer ?
#
loop_
_entity_poly.entity_id
_entity_poly.type
_entity_poly.pdbx_seq_one_letter_code
_entity_poly.pdbx_strand_id
1 'polypeptide(L)'
;MKRLLEKYDLLVAIMAVGIVTRSLCRHLQDKWRDRPVVAVDSALSCAVPVVGGHHGANDLALLLAERMGLYPAITTATDASGRPCLESVAGRLKADIVNKSSSKSINLAFLTEDVPILRLKGPKILLVDEDVAVLKAKGLVLGVGARKGVSSEEVLQAIDQALAESGRKREDIAFLATAWLKKEEEGLLEAAKSLDREIVFLSREELNSQKPSTPSRAEDLGLAGVAEPAVLALAKRLILPKKAYGRVTVAIGEN
;
A
#
# COMPACT_ATOMS: atom_id res chain seq x y z
N MET A 1 -13.21 28.70 6.66
CA MET A 1 -13.20 27.31 6.16
C MET A 1 -11.90 26.98 5.44
N LYS A 2 -11.53 27.64 4.33
CA LYS A 2 -10.26 27.39 3.59
C LYS A 2 -9.02 27.12 4.44
N ARG A 3 -8.65 28.04 5.35
CA ARG A 3 -7.49 27.88 6.26
C ARG A 3 -7.53 26.62 7.11
N LEU A 4 -8.72 26.15 7.50
CA LEU A 4 -8.88 24.94 8.29
C LEU A 4 -8.63 23.69 7.44
N LEU A 5 -9.16 23.66 6.21
CA LEU A 5 -8.95 22.57 5.23
C LEU A 5 -7.48 22.45 4.81
N GLU A 6 -6.73 23.55 4.80
CA GLU A 6 -5.29 23.52 4.50
C GLU A 6 -4.45 23.04 5.69
N LYS A 7 -4.91 23.30 6.92
CA LYS A 7 -4.15 23.04 8.14
C LYS A 7 -4.36 21.61 8.70
N TYR A 8 -5.53 21.03 8.50
CA TYR A 8 -5.90 19.76 9.13
C TYR A 8 -6.28 18.70 8.09
N ASP A 9 -5.89 17.46 8.37
CA ASP A 9 -6.19 16.32 7.48
C ASP A 9 -7.63 15.84 7.63
N LEU A 10 -8.25 16.03 8.80
CA LEU A 10 -9.63 15.67 9.11
C LEU A 10 -10.30 16.81 9.89
N LEU A 11 -11.58 17.06 9.61
CA LEU A 11 -12.35 18.13 10.26
C LEU A 11 -13.68 17.63 10.81
N VAL A 12 -13.91 17.88 12.11
CA VAL A 12 -15.21 17.72 12.75
C VAL A 12 -15.81 19.10 12.98
N ALA A 13 -16.96 19.37 12.36
CA ALA A 13 -17.67 20.63 12.46
C ALA A 13 -18.92 20.46 13.34
N ILE A 14 -18.88 21.00 14.57
CA ILE A 14 -20.02 20.96 15.49
C ILE A 14 -20.99 22.09 15.12
N MET A 15 -21.88 21.83 14.18
CA MET A 15 -22.89 22.76 13.67
C MET A 15 -23.83 22.05 12.68
N ALA A 16 -24.92 22.71 12.29
CA ALA A 16 -25.86 22.17 11.31
C ALA A 16 -25.17 21.86 9.96
N VAL A 17 -25.47 20.69 9.37
CA VAL A 17 -24.96 20.24 8.05
C VAL A 17 -25.12 21.31 6.97
N GLY A 18 -26.25 22.03 6.97
CA GLY A 18 -26.50 23.11 6.01
C GLY A 18 -25.51 24.28 6.10
N ILE A 19 -24.94 24.56 7.27
CA ILE A 19 -23.89 25.58 7.44
C ILE A 19 -22.55 25.03 6.94
N VAL A 20 -22.25 23.77 7.26
CA VAL A 20 -21.03 23.09 6.83
C VAL A 20 -20.98 23.04 5.30
N THR A 21 -22.04 22.55 4.65
CA THR A 21 -22.12 22.49 3.17
C THR A 21 -21.93 23.85 2.53
N ARG A 22 -22.70 24.88 2.92
CA ARG A 22 -22.54 26.25 2.39
C ARG A 22 -21.13 26.81 2.58
N SER A 23 -20.49 26.50 3.72
CA SER A 23 -19.12 26.93 4.01
C SER A 23 -18.07 26.18 3.18
N LEU A 24 -18.36 24.94 2.79
CA LEU A 24 -17.49 24.10 1.97
C LEU A 24 -17.62 24.41 0.47
N CYS A 25 -18.82 24.73 -0.03
CA CYS A 25 -19.11 24.86 -1.46
C CYS A 25 -18.09 25.68 -2.27
N ARG A 26 -17.47 26.72 -1.68
CA ARG A 26 -16.48 27.59 -2.36
C ARG A 26 -15.04 27.08 -2.31
N HIS A 27 -14.82 25.93 -1.69
CA HIS A 27 -13.50 25.39 -1.42
C HIS A 27 -13.34 23.93 -1.86
N LEU A 28 -14.43 23.28 -2.27
CA LEU A 28 -14.39 21.96 -2.86
C LEU A 28 -13.80 22.04 -4.27
N GLN A 29 -12.93 21.10 -4.59
CA GLN A 29 -12.30 20.95 -5.89
C GLN A 29 -12.77 19.65 -6.53
N ASP A 30 -12.39 18.53 -5.94
CA ASP A 30 -12.72 17.20 -6.43
C ASP A 30 -12.53 16.17 -5.31
N LYS A 31 -13.17 15.01 -5.50
CA LYS A 31 -13.20 13.95 -4.50
C LYS A 31 -11.82 13.43 -4.06
N TRP A 32 -10.76 13.63 -4.86
CA TRP A 32 -9.40 13.15 -4.56
C TRP A 32 -8.57 14.14 -3.75
N ARG A 33 -8.95 15.41 -3.75
CA ARG A 33 -8.20 16.50 -3.08
C ARG A 33 -8.93 17.05 -1.88
N ASP A 34 -10.25 16.97 -1.88
CA ASP A 34 -11.07 17.52 -0.81
C ASP A 34 -10.81 16.81 0.50
N ARG A 35 -10.53 17.60 1.55
CA ARG A 35 -10.32 17.05 2.89
C ARG A 35 -11.62 16.47 3.43
N PRO A 36 -11.57 15.34 4.17
CA PRO A 36 -12.74 14.77 4.80
C PRO A 36 -13.30 15.68 5.90
N VAL A 37 -14.62 15.87 5.87
CA VAL A 37 -15.34 16.71 6.85
C VAL A 37 -16.57 15.96 7.34
N VAL A 38 -16.72 15.88 8.66
CA VAL A 38 -17.88 15.33 9.35
C VAL A 38 -18.59 16.46 10.09
N ALA A 39 -19.88 16.62 9.86
CA ALA A 39 -20.73 17.52 10.64
C ALA A 39 -21.30 16.76 11.84
N VAL A 40 -21.25 17.36 13.02
CA VAL A 40 -21.83 16.82 14.24
C VAL A 40 -22.82 17.84 14.79
N ASP A 41 -24.00 17.40 15.22
CA ASP A 41 -24.96 18.31 15.83
C ASP A 41 -24.51 18.72 17.25
N SER A 42 -25.05 19.83 17.76
CA SER A 42 -24.65 20.35 19.07
C SER A 42 -25.08 19.49 20.26
N ALA A 43 -26.04 18.57 20.07
CA ALA A 43 -26.44 17.62 21.11
C ALA A 43 -25.60 16.34 21.08
N LEU A 44 -24.60 16.24 20.17
CA LEU A 44 -23.74 15.06 20.00
C LEU A 44 -24.56 13.79 19.77
N SER A 45 -25.62 13.89 18.96
CA SER A 45 -26.52 12.78 18.67
C SER A 45 -26.23 12.10 17.34
N CYS A 46 -25.66 12.82 16.38
CA CYS A 46 -25.48 12.39 15.00
C CYS A 46 -24.19 12.93 14.39
N ALA A 47 -23.46 12.07 13.68
CA ALA A 47 -22.29 12.40 12.90
C ALA A 47 -22.59 12.15 11.40
N VAL A 48 -22.56 13.21 10.60
CA VAL A 48 -22.86 13.17 9.17
C VAL A 48 -21.59 13.43 8.36
N PRO A 49 -21.01 12.44 7.66
CA PRO A 49 -19.97 12.67 6.67
C PRO A 49 -20.50 13.59 5.56
N VAL A 50 -19.85 14.73 5.35
CA VAL A 50 -20.30 15.72 4.35
C VAL A 50 -19.51 15.60 3.06
N VAL A 51 -18.19 15.45 3.15
CA VAL A 51 -17.28 15.24 2.02
C VAL A 51 -16.13 14.32 2.41
N GLY A 52 -15.50 13.66 1.43
CA GLY A 52 -14.34 12.80 1.66
C GLY A 52 -14.68 11.45 2.33
N GLY A 53 -15.85 10.87 2.04
CA GLY A 53 -16.28 9.58 2.60
C GLY A 53 -15.22 8.48 2.51
N HIS A 54 -14.66 8.25 1.32
CA HIS A 54 -13.58 7.27 1.07
C HIS A 54 -12.17 7.74 1.41
N HIS A 55 -12.05 8.95 1.96
CA HIS A 55 -10.78 9.53 2.39
C HIS A 55 -10.72 9.72 3.91
N GLY A 56 -11.69 9.17 4.65
CA GLY A 56 -11.67 9.11 6.11
C GLY A 56 -12.87 9.76 6.81
N ALA A 57 -13.81 10.40 6.11
CA ALA A 57 -14.98 10.98 6.77
C ALA A 57 -15.94 9.91 7.30
N ASN A 58 -16.10 8.80 6.57
CA ASN A 58 -16.94 7.68 7.01
C ASN A 58 -16.29 6.98 8.22
N ASP A 59 -15.00 6.69 8.14
CA ASP A 59 -14.23 6.10 9.23
C ASP A 59 -14.28 6.98 10.49
N LEU A 60 -14.16 8.30 10.32
CA LEU A 60 -14.28 9.25 11.42
C LEU A 60 -15.68 9.27 12.03
N ALA A 61 -16.75 9.19 11.23
CA ALA A 61 -18.11 9.11 11.74
C ALA A 61 -18.34 7.80 12.52
N LEU A 62 -17.83 6.66 12.04
CA LEU A 62 -17.87 5.37 12.76
C LEU A 62 -17.08 5.44 14.07
N LEU A 63 -15.90 6.05 14.05
CA LEU A 63 -15.09 6.25 15.26
C LEU A 63 -15.83 7.10 16.29
N LEU A 64 -16.47 8.20 15.87
CA LEU A 64 -17.29 9.03 16.75
C LEU A 64 -18.49 8.25 17.31
N ALA A 65 -19.12 7.40 16.49
CA ALA A 65 -20.18 6.52 16.96
C ALA A 65 -19.69 5.55 18.04
N GLU A 66 -18.56 4.87 17.81
CA GLU A 66 -17.97 3.92 18.75
C GLU A 66 -17.56 4.59 20.08
N ARG A 67 -16.92 5.76 20.00
CA ARG A 67 -16.29 6.40 21.17
C ARG A 67 -17.20 7.32 21.94
N MET A 68 -18.23 7.86 21.30
CA MET A 68 -19.10 8.90 21.87
C MET A 68 -20.59 8.56 21.77
N GLY A 69 -20.98 7.45 21.13
CA GLY A 69 -22.37 7.01 21.02
C GLY A 69 -23.20 7.78 20.00
N LEU A 70 -22.56 8.50 19.06
CA LEU A 70 -23.26 9.25 18.01
C LEU A 70 -23.84 8.29 16.96
N TYR A 71 -24.96 8.64 16.35
CA TYR A 71 -25.47 7.95 15.16
C TYR A 71 -24.65 8.33 13.91
N PRO A 72 -23.97 7.39 13.22
CA PRO A 72 -23.21 7.70 12.02
C PRO A 72 -24.12 7.69 10.78
N ALA A 73 -24.53 8.86 10.30
CA ALA A 73 -25.41 9.01 9.14
C ALA A 73 -24.63 8.89 7.82
N ILE A 74 -24.03 7.72 7.57
CA ILE A 74 -23.29 7.40 6.35
C ILE A 74 -24.28 7.04 5.23
N THR A 75 -24.18 7.70 4.08
CA THR A 75 -25.14 7.55 2.96
C THR A 75 -24.48 7.07 1.65
N THR A 76 -23.19 6.74 1.68
CA THR A 76 -22.45 6.26 0.51
C THR A 76 -22.97 4.89 0.06
N ALA A 77 -23.23 4.74 -1.24
CA ALA A 77 -23.83 3.52 -1.81
C ALA A 77 -22.99 2.25 -1.59
N THR A 78 -21.66 2.41 -1.55
CA THR A 78 -20.70 1.33 -1.28
C THR A 78 -20.80 0.85 0.17
N ASP A 79 -20.99 1.75 1.13
CA ASP A 79 -21.22 1.36 2.54
C ASP A 79 -22.60 0.70 2.73
N ALA A 80 -23.64 1.23 2.07
CA ALA A 80 -24.97 0.63 2.12
C ALA A 80 -25.05 -0.77 1.51
N SER A 81 -24.15 -1.10 0.57
CA SER A 81 -24.09 -2.41 -0.09
C SER A 81 -23.12 -3.39 0.57
N GLY A 82 -22.28 -2.93 1.51
CA GLY A 82 -21.22 -3.75 2.13
C GLY A 82 -20.13 -4.20 1.16
N ARG A 83 -20.05 -3.58 -0.03
CA ARG A 83 -19.12 -3.95 -1.10
C ARG A 83 -17.95 -2.95 -1.19
N PRO A 84 -16.75 -3.40 -1.59
CA PRO A 84 -15.57 -2.53 -1.61
C PRO A 84 -15.69 -1.44 -2.68
N CYS A 85 -14.92 -0.35 -2.52
CA CYS A 85 -14.66 0.63 -3.56
C CYS A 85 -13.19 0.59 -3.99
N LEU A 86 -12.89 1.11 -5.19
CA LEU A 86 -11.54 1.16 -5.74
C LEU A 86 -10.56 1.87 -4.82
N GLU A 87 -10.99 2.96 -4.18
CA GLU A 87 -10.17 3.72 -3.23
C GLU A 87 -9.76 2.87 -2.02
N SER A 88 -10.72 2.14 -1.42
CA SER A 88 -10.45 1.22 -0.32
C SER A 88 -9.55 0.06 -0.76
N VAL A 89 -9.77 -0.48 -1.96
CA VAL A 89 -8.93 -1.55 -2.52
C VAL A 89 -7.48 -1.06 -2.71
N ALA A 90 -7.29 0.12 -3.31
CA ALA A 90 -5.98 0.71 -3.49
C ALA A 90 -5.27 0.98 -2.15
N GLY A 91 -6.00 1.47 -1.15
CA GLY A 91 -5.50 1.67 0.21
C GLY A 91 -5.02 0.37 0.87
N ARG A 92 -5.85 -0.69 0.81
CA ARG A 92 -5.50 -2.04 1.33
C ARG A 92 -4.27 -2.63 0.63
N LEU A 93 -4.14 -2.38 -0.67
CA LEU A 93 -3.00 -2.85 -1.47
C LEU A 93 -1.77 -1.94 -1.40
N LYS A 94 -1.81 -0.86 -0.61
CA LYS A 94 -0.77 0.18 -0.56
C LYS A 94 -0.37 0.65 -1.96
N ALA A 95 -1.34 0.90 -2.83
CA ALA A 95 -1.10 1.26 -4.22
C ALA A 95 -1.69 2.63 -4.55
N ASP A 96 -1.06 3.33 -5.49
CA ASP A 96 -1.64 4.52 -6.10
C ASP A 96 -2.54 4.14 -7.26
N ILE A 97 -3.69 4.80 -7.35
CA ILE A 97 -4.54 4.76 -8.55
C ILE A 97 -3.93 5.69 -9.60
N VAL A 98 -3.44 5.11 -10.70
CA VAL A 98 -2.78 5.85 -11.78
C VAL A 98 -3.81 6.61 -12.62
N ASN A 99 -4.85 5.93 -13.10
CA ASN A 99 -5.92 6.50 -13.92
C ASN A 99 -7.19 6.74 -13.08
N LYS A 100 -7.18 7.82 -12.29
CA LYS A 100 -8.27 8.17 -11.37
C LYS A 100 -9.68 8.29 -12.01
N SER A 101 -9.78 8.49 -13.33
CA SER A 101 -11.05 8.52 -14.06
C SER A 101 -11.83 7.20 -13.94
N SER A 102 -11.12 6.07 -13.90
CA SER A 102 -11.68 4.70 -13.81
C SER A 102 -12.45 4.41 -12.52
N SER A 103 -12.29 5.24 -11.49
CA SER A 103 -12.93 4.99 -10.20
C SER A 103 -14.46 4.94 -10.28
N LYS A 104 -15.09 5.74 -11.16
CA LYS A 104 -16.54 5.73 -11.30
C LYS A 104 -17.06 4.40 -11.87
N SER A 105 -16.47 3.94 -12.97
CA SER A 105 -16.84 2.70 -13.66
C SER A 105 -16.63 1.49 -12.74
N ILE A 106 -15.45 1.41 -12.09
CA ILE A 106 -15.13 0.32 -11.17
C ILE A 106 -16.06 0.30 -9.95
N ASN A 107 -16.33 1.47 -9.34
CA ASN A 107 -17.20 1.52 -8.16
C ASN A 107 -18.65 1.14 -8.49
N LEU A 108 -19.11 1.43 -9.71
CA LEU A 108 -20.42 0.95 -10.17
C LEU A 108 -20.41 -0.56 -10.38
N ALA A 109 -19.37 -1.12 -11.00
CA ALA A 109 -19.22 -2.56 -11.20
C ALA A 109 -19.23 -3.32 -9.87
N PHE A 110 -18.50 -2.83 -8.85
CA PHE A 110 -18.51 -3.44 -7.52
C PHE A 110 -19.91 -3.60 -6.93
N LEU A 111 -20.88 -2.75 -7.25
CA LEU A 111 -22.25 -2.88 -6.72
C LEU A 111 -23.00 -4.09 -7.27
N THR A 112 -22.65 -4.57 -8.46
CA THR A 112 -23.37 -5.64 -9.17
C THR A 112 -22.58 -6.93 -9.28
N GLU A 113 -21.24 -6.86 -9.35
CA GLU A 113 -20.36 -8.00 -9.59
C GLU A 113 -19.05 -7.92 -8.80
N ASP A 114 -18.29 -9.01 -8.80
CA ASP A 114 -16.93 -9.05 -8.27
C ASP A 114 -15.94 -8.59 -9.35
N VAL A 115 -15.17 -7.54 -9.07
CA VAL A 115 -14.17 -7.02 -10.01
C VAL A 115 -12.81 -7.69 -9.75
N PRO A 116 -12.25 -8.44 -10.71
CA PRO A 116 -10.98 -9.13 -10.51
C PRO A 116 -9.79 -8.15 -10.48
N ILE A 117 -8.83 -8.42 -9.60
CA ILE A 117 -7.57 -7.66 -9.49
C ILE A 117 -6.44 -8.48 -10.11
N LEU A 118 -5.88 -8.01 -11.22
CA LEU A 118 -4.81 -8.70 -11.95
C LEU A 118 -3.44 -8.04 -11.68
N ARG A 119 -2.47 -8.81 -11.17
CA ARG A 119 -1.10 -8.33 -10.94
C ARG A 119 -0.18 -8.66 -12.11
N LEU A 120 0.37 -7.63 -12.74
CA LEU A 120 1.37 -7.77 -13.82
C LEU A 120 2.79 -7.63 -13.28
N LYS A 121 3.68 -8.55 -13.65
CA LYS A 121 5.12 -8.55 -13.33
C LYS A 121 5.95 -8.35 -14.63
N GLY A 122 7.13 -7.74 -14.51
CA GLY A 122 8.10 -7.53 -15.61
C GLY A 122 7.77 -6.37 -16.56
N PRO A 123 8.69 -6.02 -17.49
CA PRO A 123 8.50 -4.93 -18.44
C PRO A 123 7.40 -5.29 -19.46
N LYS A 124 6.32 -4.51 -19.48
CA LYS A 124 5.17 -4.69 -20.39
C LYS A 124 4.59 -3.34 -20.76
N ILE A 125 4.00 -3.24 -21.95
CA ILE A 125 3.11 -2.15 -22.33
C ILE A 125 1.68 -2.62 -22.08
N LEU A 126 0.91 -1.82 -21.34
CA LEU A 126 -0.49 -2.10 -21.06
C LEU A 126 -1.35 -1.00 -21.69
N LEU A 127 -2.28 -1.41 -22.56
CA LEU A 127 -3.35 -0.57 -23.07
C LEU A 127 -4.64 -1.00 -22.35
N VAL A 128 -5.35 -0.04 -21.76
CA VAL A 128 -6.59 -0.29 -21.01
C VAL A 128 -7.68 0.70 -21.41
N ASP A 129 -8.93 0.27 -21.27
CA ASP A 129 -10.11 1.13 -21.40
C ASP A 129 -10.44 1.86 -20.07
N GLU A 130 -11.39 2.79 -20.11
CA GLU A 130 -11.79 3.63 -18.95
C GLU A 130 -12.44 2.84 -17.80
N ASP A 131 -12.88 1.61 -18.04
CA ASP A 131 -13.46 0.70 -17.05
C ASP A 131 -12.43 -0.22 -16.38
N VAL A 132 -11.14 -0.01 -16.63
CA VAL A 132 -10.04 -0.75 -15.98
C VAL A 132 -9.23 0.19 -15.11
N ALA A 133 -9.13 -0.11 -13.80
CA ALA A 133 -8.24 0.61 -12.90
C ALA A 133 -6.81 0.09 -12.95
N VAL A 134 -5.85 1.00 -13.12
CA VAL A 134 -4.42 0.73 -13.06
C VAL A 134 -3.90 1.17 -11.69
N LEU A 135 -3.46 0.19 -10.90
CA LEU A 135 -2.85 0.42 -9.60
C LEU A 135 -1.32 0.26 -9.69
N LYS A 136 -0.60 1.21 -9.10
CA LYS A 136 0.86 1.14 -8.94
C LYS A 136 1.19 0.95 -7.47
N ALA A 137 1.65 -0.25 -7.11
CA ALA A 137 2.05 -0.56 -5.75
C ALA A 137 3.14 0.40 -5.23
N LYS A 138 3.00 0.84 -3.98
CA LYS A 138 3.99 1.56 -3.19
C LYS A 138 4.46 0.68 -2.05
N GLY A 139 5.71 0.88 -1.64
CA GLY A 139 6.26 0.26 -0.44
C GLY A 139 7.68 -0.26 -0.64
N LEU A 140 8.15 -0.98 0.37
CA LEU A 140 9.51 -1.48 0.42
C LEU A 140 9.63 -2.76 -0.39
N VAL A 141 10.63 -2.79 -1.26
CA VAL A 141 11.14 -4.00 -1.87
C VAL A 141 12.24 -4.52 -0.95
N LEU A 142 12.05 -5.72 -0.41
CA LEU A 142 13.08 -6.40 0.36
C LEU A 142 13.80 -7.42 -0.51
N GLY A 143 15.04 -7.12 -0.87
CA GLY A 143 15.90 -8.10 -1.51
C GLY A 143 16.48 -9.04 -0.47
N VAL A 144 16.21 -10.34 -0.58
CA VAL A 144 16.64 -11.35 0.39
C VAL A 144 17.51 -12.39 -0.30
N GLY A 145 18.73 -12.56 0.21
CA GLY A 145 19.60 -13.69 -0.09
C GLY A 145 19.69 -14.59 1.15
N ALA A 146 19.83 -15.90 0.97
CA ALA A 146 19.97 -16.81 2.11
C ALA A 146 20.84 -18.01 1.74
N ARG A 147 21.48 -18.63 2.74
CA ARG A 147 22.12 -19.95 2.58
C ARG A 147 21.05 -21.03 2.43
N LYS A 148 21.44 -22.22 1.95
CA LYS A 148 20.53 -23.37 1.82
C LYS A 148 20.11 -23.87 3.21
N GLY A 149 18.83 -24.22 3.38
CA GLY A 149 18.28 -24.74 4.63
C GLY A 149 18.19 -23.69 5.74
N VAL A 150 17.84 -22.45 5.38
CA VAL A 150 17.45 -21.44 6.38
C VAL A 150 16.01 -21.70 6.83
N SER A 151 15.73 -21.49 8.10
CA SER A 151 14.38 -21.54 8.64
C SER A 151 13.60 -20.26 8.33
N SER A 152 12.26 -20.34 8.38
CA SER A 152 11.37 -19.19 8.34
C SER A 152 11.73 -18.16 9.41
N GLU A 153 11.99 -18.62 10.64
CA GLU A 153 12.30 -17.78 11.79
C GLU A 153 13.59 -16.97 11.57
N GLU A 154 14.63 -17.58 11.01
CA GLU A 154 15.88 -16.87 10.69
C GLU A 154 15.66 -15.78 9.63
N VAL A 155 14.83 -16.04 8.63
CA VAL A 155 14.51 -15.06 7.59
C VAL A 155 13.70 -13.91 8.19
N LEU A 156 12.69 -14.20 8.99
CA LEU A 156 11.86 -13.19 9.66
C LEU A 156 12.69 -12.32 10.61
N GLN A 157 13.57 -12.92 11.42
CA GLN A 157 14.47 -12.18 12.31
C GLN A 157 15.44 -11.27 11.53
N ALA A 158 16.00 -11.75 10.41
CA ALA A 158 16.86 -10.94 9.56
C ALA A 158 16.11 -9.75 8.94
N ILE A 159 14.87 -9.96 8.50
CA ILE A 159 14.00 -8.90 7.97
C ILE A 159 13.69 -7.87 9.06
N ASP A 160 13.35 -8.31 10.26
CA ASP A 160 13.06 -7.41 11.38
C ASP A 160 14.24 -6.52 11.75
N GLN A 161 15.43 -7.11 11.82
CA GLN A 161 16.65 -6.36 12.11
C GLN A 161 16.93 -5.32 11.02
N ALA A 162 16.80 -5.71 9.74
CA ALA A 162 17.01 -4.78 8.63
C ALA A 162 15.97 -3.64 8.59
N LEU A 163 14.72 -3.92 8.92
CA LEU A 163 13.66 -2.92 9.01
C LEU A 163 13.91 -1.97 10.19
N ALA A 164 14.28 -2.50 11.36
CA ALA A 164 14.61 -1.69 12.53
C ALA A 164 15.77 -0.73 12.25
N GLU A 165 16.82 -1.18 11.57
CA GLU A 165 17.97 -0.32 11.19
C GLU A 165 17.60 0.79 10.21
N SER A 166 16.62 0.55 9.34
CA SER A 166 16.12 1.54 8.38
C SER A 166 14.97 2.41 8.92
N GLY A 167 14.56 2.20 10.18
CA GLY A 167 13.43 2.90 10.79
C GLY A 167 12.09 2.56 10.14
N ARG A 168 11.96 1.36 9.57
CA ARG A 168 10.79 0.89 8.83
C ARG A 168 10.08 -0.24 9.57
N LYS A 169 8.85 -0.56 9.14
CA LYS A 169 8.03 -1.61 9.75
C LYS A 169 7.63 -2.66 8.71
N ARG A 170 7.27 -3.87 9.19
CA ARG A 170 6.82 -4.98 8.33
C ARG A 170 5.64 -4.58 7.44
N GLU A 171 4.76 -3.73 7.95
CA GLU A 171 3.60 -3.23 7.20
C GLU A 171 4.04 -2.53 5.91
N ASP A 172 5.17 -1.83 5.90
CA ASP A 172 5.69 -1.07 4.75
C ASP A 172 6.20 -1.95 3.61
N ILE A 173 6.41 -3.25 3.86
CA ILE A 173 6.85 -4.21 2.84
C ILE A 173 5.77 -4.32 1.78
N ALA A 174 6.12 -4.11 0.51
CA ALA A 174 5.27 -4.41 -0.62
C ALA A 174 5.44 -5.86 -1.08
N PHE A 175 6.68 -6.33 -1.18
CA PHE A 175 7.02 -7.72 -1.53
C PHE A 175 8.51 -8.01 -1.25
N LEU A 176 8.83 -9.31 -1.21
CA LEU A 176 10.20 -9.81 -1.15
C LEU A 176 10.73 -10.07 -2.57
N ALA A 177 12.04 -9.99 -2.77
CA ALA A 177 12.70 -10.27 -4.04
C ALA A 177 13.96 -11.11 -3.82
N THR A 178 14.19 -12.13 -4.65
CA THR A 178 15.35 -13.03 -4.55
C THR A 178 15.71 -13.64 -5.91
N ALA A 179 16.78 -14.43 -5.97
CA ALA A 179 17.19 -15.13 -7.18
C ALA A 179 16.31 -16.37 -7.46
N TRP A 180 16.08 -16.69 -8.74
CA TRP A 180 15.33 -17.89 -9.17
C TRP A 180 15.84 -19.21 -8.60
N LEU A 181 17.12 -19.29 -8.24
CA LEU A 181 17.72 -20.46 -7.60
C LEU A 181 17.08 -20.78 -6.23
N LYS A 182 16.37 -19.81 -5.64
CA LYS A 182 15.73 -19.91 -4.32
C LYS A 182 14.24 -20.27 -4.38
N LYS A 183 13.73 -20.67 -5.55
CA LYS A 183 12.31 -21.05 -5.74
C LYS A 183 11.85 -22.21 -4.86
N GLU A 184 12.78 -23.08 -4.45
CA GLU A 184 12.50 -24.25 -3.60
C GLU A 184 13.01 -24.08 -2.17
N GLU A 185 13.44 -22.87 -1.78
CA GLU A 185 13.92 -22.62 -0.42
C GLU A 185 12.72 -22.40 0.53
N GLU A 186 12.32 -23.46 1.23
CA GLU A 186 11.14 -23.49 2.11
C GLU A 186 11.11 -22.33 3.11
N GLY A 187 12.22 -22.05 3.81
CA GLY A 187 12.24 -20.96 4.80
C GLY A 187 11.97 -19.57 4.22
N LEU A 188 12.37 -19.30 2.97
CA LEU A 188 12.02 -18.03 2.31
C LEU A 188 10.54 -17.98 1.93
N LEU A 189 9.99 -19.09 1.44
CA LEU A 189 8.57 -19.19 1.07
C LEU A 189 7.66 -19.09 2.28
N GLU A 190 8.02 -19.74 3.39
CA GLU A 190 7.28 -19.71 4.65
C GLU A 190 7.36 -18.34 5.33
N ALA A 191 8.52 -17.69 5.31
CA ALA A 191 8.65 -16.33 5.82
C ALA A 191 7.80 -15.35 4.99
N ALA A 192 7.78 -15.48 3.66
CA ALA A 192 6.93 -14.68 2.78
C ALA A 192 5.43 -14.87 3.12
N LYS A 193 5.00 -16.12 3.31
CA LYS A 193 3.63 -16.47 3.75
C LYS A 193 3.30 -15.86 5.12
N SER A 194 4.23 -15.95 6.08
CA SER A 194 4.05 -15.42 7.44
C SER A 194 3.94 -13.89 7.49
N LEU A 195 4.57 -13.20 6.52
CA LEU A 195 4.45 -11.76 6.35
C LEU A 195 3.18 -11.35 5.58
N ASP A 196 2.43 -12.31 5.02
CA ASP A 196 1.36 -12.06 4.04
C ASP A 196 1.86 -11.22 2.86
N ARG A 197 3.03 -11.63 2.31
CA ARG A 197 3.69 -10.93 1.20
C ARG A 197 4.15 -11.90 0.11
N GLU A 198 4.05 -11.42 -1.12
CA GLU A 198 4.57 -12.11 -2.30
C GLU A 198 6.10 -12.11 -2.34
N ILE A 199 6.67 -13.14 -2.97
CA ILE A 199 8.09 -13.19 -3.34
C ILE A 199 8.26 -13.13 -4.86
N VAL A 200 9.19 -12.29 -5.31
CA VAL A 200 9.55 -12.13 -6.72
C VAL A 200 10.88 -12.82 -6.96
N PHE A 201 10.91 -13.75 -7.91
CA PHE A 201 12.12 -14.47 -8.31
C PHE A 201 12.66 -13.85 -9.59
N LEU A 202 13.83 -13.22 -9.51
CA LEU A 202 14.51 -12.64 -10.67
C LEU A 202 15.38 -13.67 -11.38
N SER A 203 15.59 -13.51 -12.68
CA SER A 203 16.47 -14.34 -13.51
C SER A 203 17.95 -13.97 -13.35
N ARG A 204 18.85 -14.74 -13.99
CA ARG A 204 20.29 -14.46 -14.02
C ARG A 204 20.57 -13.12 -14.66
N GLU A 205 19.92 -12.86 -15.78
CA GLU A 205 20.09 -11.68 -16.62
C GLU A 205 19.58 -10.43 -15.89
N GLU A 206 18.43 -10.53 -15.22
CA GLU A 206 17.87 -9.44 -14.43
C GLU A 206 18.81 -9.02 -13.28
N LEU A 207 19.43 -9.97 -12.58
CA LEU A 207 20.36 -9.68 -11.49
C LEU A 207 21.73 -9.18 -11.99
N ASN A 208 22.28 -9.79 -13.04
CA ASN A 208 23.62 -9.45 -13.55
C ASN A 208 23.65 -8.16 -14.37
N SER A 209 22.51 -7.65 -14.81
CA SER A 209 22.40 -6.32 -15.42
C SER A 209 22.48 -5.17 -14.41
N GLN A 210 22.41 -5.47 -13.11
CA GLN A 210 22.50 -4.46 -12.04
C GLN A 210 23.95 -4.22 -11.61
N LYS A 211 24.19 -3.04 -11.05
CA LYS A 211 25.49 -2.63 -10.51
C LYS A 211 25.41 -2.47 -8.99
N PRO A 212 25.47 -3.56 -8.21
CA PRO A 212 25.45 -3.48 -6.76
C PRO A 212 26.70 -2.75 -6.23
N SER A 213 26.52 -2.02 -5.15
CA SER A 213 27.58 -1.33 -4.41
C SER A 213 28.31 -2.23 -3.41
N THR A 214 27.75 -3.41 -3.12
CA THR A 214 28.31 -4.35 -2.14
C THR A 214 28.73 -5.68 -2.80
N PRO A 215 29.88 -6.26 -2.39
CA PRO A 215 30.37 -7.53 -2.95
C PRO A 215 29.51 -8.72 -2.49
N SER A 216 29.47 -9.80 -3.26
CA SER A 216 28.61 -10.94 -2.95
C SER A 216 29.28 -12.29 -3.19
N ARG A 217 29.13 -13.22 -2.23
CA ARG A 217 29.52 -14.64 -2.43
C ARG A 217 28.71 -15.36 -3.51
N ALA A 218 27.64 -14.74 -4.00
CA ALA A 218 26.89 -15.29 -5.14
C ALA A 218 27.70 -15.23 -6.45
N GLU A 219 28.82 -14.49 -6.49
CA GLU A 219 29.74 -14.45 -7.62
C GLU A 219 30.26 -15.85 -7.99
N ASP A 220 30.48 -16.70 -6.99
CA ASP A 220 30.87 -18.12 -7.17
C ASP A 220 29.83 -18.93 -7.95
N LEU A 221 28.58 -18.46 -8.00
CA LEU A 221 27.46 -19.06 -8.74
C LEU A 221 27.18 -18.35 -10.08
N GLY A 222 28.05 -17.41 -10.47
CA GLY A 222 27.90 -16.58 -11.67
C GLY A 222 26.93 -15.41 -11.51
N LEU A 223 26.74 -14.90 -10.29
CA LEU A 223 25.83 -13.79 -9.99
C LEU A 223 26.55 -12.57 -9.42
N ALA A 224 26.26 -11.38 -9.92
CA ALA A 224 26.72 -10.11 -9.34
C ALA A 224 26.24 -9.92 -7.88
N GLY A 225 25.17 -10.60 -7.50
CA GLY A 225 24.61 -10.62 -6.16
C GLY A 225 23.16 -11.09 -6.18
N VAL A 226 22.56 -11.22 -5.00
CA VAL A 226 21.14 -11.58 -4.86
C VAL A 226 20.36 -10.43 -4.24
N ALA A 227 20.56 -10.17 -2.94
CA ALA A 227 19.75 -9.22 -2.19
C ALA A 227 19.75 -7.80 -2.80
N GLU A 228 20.92 -7.19 -2.98
CA GLU A 228 20.98 -5.81 -3.49
C GLU A 228 20.61 -5.68 -4.98
N PRO A 229 21.11 -6.52 -5.90
CA PRO A 229 20.64 -6.51 -7.29
C PRO A 229 19.13 -6.72 -7.42
N ALA A 230 18.52 -7.57 -6.59
CA ALA A 230 17.07 -7.77 -6.58
C ALA A 230 16.31 -6.49 -6.21
N VAL A 231 16.85 -5.69 -5.28
CA VAL A 231 16.29 -4.36 -4.96
C VAL A 231 16.52 -3.39 -6.11
N LEU A 232 17.75 -3.30 -6.64
CA LEU A 232 18.09 -2.35 -7.71
C LEU A 232 17.26 -2.58 -8.98
N ALA A 233 16.90 -3.83 -9.28
CA ALA A 233 16.06 -4.17 -10.42
C ALA A 233 14.60 -3.74 -10.26
N LEU A 234 14.09 -3.60 -9.02
CA LEU A 234 12.65 -3.49 -8.74
C LEU A 234 12.25 -2.23 -7.96
N ALA A 235 13.21 -1.53 -7.36
CA ALA A 235 12.99 -0.30 -6.58
C ALA A 235 13.58 0.91 -7.32
N LYS A 236 12.99 2.09 -7.10
CA LYS A 236 13.51 3.35 -7.64
C LYS A 236 14.75 3.84 -6.89
N ARG A 237 14.82 3.55 -5.59
CA ARG A 237 15.89 4.01 -4.70
C ARG A 237 16.27 2.94 -3.69
N LEU A 238 17.56 2.72 -3.53
CA LEU A 238 18.13 1.90 -2.47
C LEU A 238 18.10 2.67 -1.13
N ILE A 239 17.50 2.08 -0.10
CA ILE A 239 17.46 2.61 1.28
C ILE A 239 18.58 1.98 2.12
N LEU A 240 18.66 0.65 2.08
CA LEU A 240 19.65 -0.12 2.81
C LEU A 240 20.41 -1.02 1.82
N PRO A 241 21.71 -0.78 1.59
CA PRO A 241 22.57 -1.71 0.86
C PRO A 241 22.59 -3.09 1.52
N LYS A 242 22.98 -4.13 0.77
CA LYS A 242 22.96 -5.50 1.32
C LYS A 242 23.81 -5.60 2.57
N LYS A 243 23.17 -6.05 3.66
CA LYS A 243 23.82 -6.42 4.92
C LYS A 243 23.52 -7.88 5.28
N ALA A 244 24.45 -8.53 5.97
CA ALA A 244 24.30 -9.91 6.43
C ALA A 244 23.77 -9.96 7.87
N TYR A 245 22.78 -10.82 8.10
CA TYR A 245 22.15 -11.14 9.36
C TYR A 245 22.20 -12.65 9.53
N GLY A 246 23.31 -13.15 10.10
CA GLY A 246 23.58 -14.58 10.19
C GLY A 246 23.70 -15.24 8.82
N ARG A 247 22.77 -16.16 8.50
CA ARG A 247 22.73 -16.91 7.24
C ARG A 247 21.89 -16.23 6.14
N VAL A 248 21.30 -15.09 6.44
CA VAL A 248 20.42 -14.33 5.55
C VAL A 248 21.05 -12.97 5.26
N THR A 249 20.91 -12.45 4.05
CA THR A 249 21.31 -11.09 3.68
C THR A 249 20.11 -10.32 3.20
N VAL A 250 19.94 -9.09 3.65
CA VAL A 250 18.80 -8.24 3.30
C VAL A 250 19.30 -6.93 2.72
N ALA A 251 18.65 -6.47 1.66
CA ALA A 251 18.72 -5.12 1.13
C ALA A 251 17.30 -4.54 1.07
N ILE A 252 17.17 -3.22 1.17
CA ILE A 252 15.87 -2.54 1.21
C ILE A 252 15.86 -1.42 0.18
N GLY A 253 14.81 -1.33 -0.62
CA GLY A 253 14.57 -0.18 -1.51
C GLY A 253 13.12 0.24 -1.54
N GLU A 254 12.89 1.43 -2.08
CA GLU A 254 11.58 2.07 -2.21
C GLU A 254 11.16 2.11 -3.67
N ASN A 255 9.97 1.61 -3.99
CA ASN A 255 9.37 1.63 -5.34
C ASN A 255 8.44 2.85 -5.53
#